data_AF-X1QT24-F1
#
_entry.id   AF-X1QT24-F1
#
_cell.length_a   1.000
_cell.length_b   1.000
_cell.length_c   1.000
_cell.angle_alpha   90.00
_cell.angle_beta   90.00
_cell.angle_gamma   90.00
#
_symmetry.space_group_name_H-M   'P 1'
#
loop_
_entity.id
_entity.type
_entity.pdbx_description
1 polymer ?
#
loop_
_entity_poly.entity_id
_entity_poly.type
_entity_poly.pdbx_seq_one_letter_code
_entity_poly.pdbx_strand_id
1 'polypeptide(L)' 'MNQKALKKIKEKLKREKLQIEKELESFAKRDKKVEGDWDARFPKWNGGGSSS' A
#
# COMPACT_ATOMS: atom_id res chain seq x y z
N MET A 1 -2.93 8.32 -29.63
CA MET A 1 -3.73 7.89 -28.46
C MET A 1 -4.88 8.88 -28.23
N ASN A 2 -6.09 8.41 -27.93
CA ASN A 2 -7.28 9.26 -27.79
C ASN A 2 -7.36 9.93 -26.39
N GLN A 3 -7.57 11.26 -26.32
CA GLN A 3 -7.66 12.00 -25.05
C GLN A 3 -8.77 11.51 -24.12
N LYS A 4 -9.92 11.09 -24.66
CA LYS A 4 -11.02 10.49 -23.88
C LYS A 4 -10.61 9.17 -23.23
N ALA A 5 -9.83 8.35 -23.93
CA ALA A 5 -9.32 7.09 -23.39
C ALA A 5 -8.31 7.33 -22.26
N LEU A 6 -7.40 8.30 -22.42
CA LEU A 6 -6.44 8.69 -21.39
C LEU A 6 -7.12 9.17 -20.10
N LYS A 7 -8.21 9.97 -20.21
CA LYS A 7 -8.99 10.40 -19.04
C LYS A 7 -9.60 9.21 -18.30
N LYS A 8 -10.26 8.28 -19.01
CA LYS A 8 -10.85 7.07 -18.40
C LYS A 8 -9.81 6.20 -17.70
N ILE A 9 -8.66 5.99 -18.33
CA ILE A 9 -7.55 5.22 -17.74
C ILE A 9 -7.04 5.91 -16.47
N LYS A 10 -6.84 7.24 -16.50
CA LYS A 10 -6.42 8.01 -15.33
C LYS A 10 -7.40 7.90 -14.16
N GLU A 11 -8.71 7.96 -14.43
CA GLU A 11 -9.73 7.80 -13.39
C GLU A 11 -9.75 6.39 -12.81
N LYS A 12 -9.61 5.36 -13.66
CA LYS A 12 -9.51 3.97 -13.22
C LYS A 12 -8.31 3.77 -12.29
N LEU A 13 -7.12 4.23 -12.71
CA LEU A 13 -5.89 4.12 -11.91
C LEU A 13 -6.00 4.85 -10.57
N LYS A 14 -6.67 6.01 -10.50
CA LYS A 14 -6.92 6.72 -9.24
C LYS A 14 -7.81 5.92 -8.29
N ARG A 15 -8.88 5.29 -8.81
CA ARG A 15 -9.78 4.46 -8.00
C ARG A 15 -9.07 3.21 -7.47
N GLU A 16 -8.30 2.54 -8.32
CA GLU A 16 -7.50 1.37 -7.93
C GLU A 16 -6.43 1.73 -6.90
N LYS A 17 -5.72 2.87 -7.08
CA LYS A 17 -4.77 3.37 -6.09
C LYS A 17 -5.42 3.53 -4.71
N LEU A 18 -6.59 4.18 -4.64
CA LEU A 18 -7.29 4.37 -3.36
C LEU A 18 -7.72 3.04 -2.70
N GLN A 19 -8.14 2.05 -3.49
CA GLN A 19 -8.47 0.72 -2.95
C GLN A 19 -7.24 0.01 -2.38
N ILE A 20 -6.13 0.04 -3.12
CA ILE A 20 -4.85 -0.56 -2.67
C ILE A 20 -4.34 0.12 -1.41
N GLU A 21 -4.42 1.46 -1.33
CA GLU A 21 -4.01 2.20 -0.14
C GLU A 21 -4.84 1.84 1.09
N LYS A 22 -6.16 1.69 0.92
CA LYS A 22 -7.06 1.23 2.00
C LYS A 22 -6.74 -0.19 2.48
N GLU A 23 -6.40 -1.08 1.56
CA GLU A 23 -5.96 -2.45 1.88
C GLU A 23 -4.62 -2.42 2.62
N LEU A 24 -3.66 -1.61 2.16
CA LEU A 24 -2.36 -1.44 2.81
C LEU A 24 -2.48 -0.92 4.24
N GLU A 25 -3.42 0.00 4.54
CA GLU A 25 -3.64 0.49 5.91
C GLU A 25 -4.01 -0.60 6.92
N SER A 26 -4.50 -1.75 6.46
CA SER A 26 -4.85 -2.88 7.34
C SER A 26 -3.63 -3.57 7.96
N PHE A 27 -2.49 -3.58 7.27
CA PHE A 27 -1.28 -4.28 7.72
C PHE A 27 0.00 -3.44 7.62
N ALA A 28 -0.07 -2.22 7.09
CA ALA A 28 1.06 -1.31 6.93
C ALA A 28 0.69 0.11 7.37
N LYS A 29 1.68 0.97 7.52
CA LYS A 29 1.52 2.39 7.84
C LYS A 29 2.24 3.19 6.77
N ARG A 30 1.53 4.11 6.12
CA ARG A 30 2.14 5.04 5.18
C ARG A 30 3.20 5.89 5.89
N ASP A 31 4.41 5.96 5.33
CA ASP A 31 5.41 6.92 5.78
C ASP A 31 5.00 8.32 5.29
N LYS A 32 4.98 9.28 6.20
CA LYS A 32 4.66 10.69 5.89
C LYS A 32 5.84 11.43 5.27
N LYS A 33 7.05 10.87 5.33
CA LYS A 33 8.28 11.48 4.82
C LYS A 33 8.54 11.15 3.36
N VAL A 34 8.05 10.01 2.88
CA VAL A 34 8.30 9.52 1.50
C VAL A 34 6.96 9.14 0.85
N GLU A 35 6.59 9.83 -0.22
CA GLU A 35 5.35 9.53 -0.94
C GLU A 35 5.42 8.13 -1.57
N GLY A 36 4.44 7.29 -1.23
CA GLY A 36 4.34 5.93 -1.77
C GLY A 36 5.04 4.87 -0.92
N ASP A 37 5.71 5.27 0.17
CA ASP A 37 6.37 4.34 1.07
C ASP A 37 5.42 3.85 2.18
N TRP A 38 5.47 2.56 2.46
CA TRP A 38 4.58 1.88 3.41
C TRP A 38 5.38 0.91 4.29
N ASP A 39 5.37 1.18 5.59
CA ASP A 39 5.99 0.33 6.60
C ASP A 39 5.02 -0.78 7.02
N ALA A 40 5.36 -2.02 6.72
CA ALA A 40 4.58 -3.17 7.18
C ALA A 40 4.61 -3.27 8.73
N ARG A 41 3.43 -3.34 9.33
CA ARG A 41 3.24 -3.62 10.76
C ARG A 41 3.32 -5.12 10.97
N PHE A 42 4.51 -5.69 10.87
CA PHE A 42 4.70 -7.06 11.32
C PHE A 42 4.46 -7.14 12.83
N PRO A 43 3.67 -8.12 13.33
CA PRO A 43 3.64 -8.38 14.76
C PRO A 43 5.07 -8.66 15.20
N LYS A 44 5.46 -8.17 16.39
CA LYS A 44 6.74 -8.58 16.99
C LYS A 44 6.70 -10.10 17.09
N TRP A 45 7.47 -10.78 16.23
CA TRP A 45 7.74 -12.19 16.37
C TRP A 45 8.56 -12.34 17.65
N ASN A 46 7.88 -12.59 18.78
CA ASN A 46 8.52 -12.92 20.03
C ASN A 46 8.95 -14.39 19.94
N GLY A 47 9.95 -14.64 19.09
CA GLY A 47 10.46 -15.97 18.80
C GLY A 47 11.02 -16.59 20.06
N GLY A 48 10.18 -17.33 20.79
CA GLY A 48 10.61 -18.36 21.73
C GLY A 48 11.23 -19.51 20.95
N GLY A 49 12.35 -19.25 20.28
CA GLY A 49 13.25 -20.29 19.84
C GLY A 49 14.05 -20.71 21.06
N SER A 50 13.63 -21.80 21.72
CA SER A 50 14.55 -22.56 22.56
C SER A 50 15.78 -22.87 21.71
N SER A 51 16.89 -22.23 22.03
CA SER A 51 18.20 -22.78 21.72
C SER A 51 18.48 -23.78 22.84
N SER A 52 18.42 -25.06 22.54
CA SER A 52 18.94 -26.17 23.34
C SER A 52 19.59 -27.16 22.39
#